data_AF-A0A6M0L7U4-F1
#
_entry.id   AF-A0A6M0L7U4-F1
#
_cell.length_a   1.000
_cell.length_b   1.000
_cell.length_c   1.000
_cell.angle_alpha   90.00
_cell.angle_beta   90.00
_cell.angle_gamma   90.00
#
_symmetry.space_group_name_H-M   'P 1'
#
loop_
_entity.id
_entity.type
_entity.pdbx_description
1 polymer ?
#
loop_
_entity_poly.entity_id
_entity_poly.type
_entity_poly.pdbx_seq_one_letter_code
_entity_poly.pdbx_strand_id
1 'polypeptide(L)'
;MHVFEKNTQVNFKTNSELLEKAEAIIAAQNLDMTASFNLFLENIVKNNALPFETDTDKERAELLAGLRSEIAKSFNDLEQGRVYNASEVRANLGI
;
A
#
# COMPACT_ATOMS: atom_id res chain seq x y z
N MET A 1 18.27 5.94 22.03
CA MET A 1 17.03 6.53 21.49
C MET A 1 17.44 7.81 20.78
N HIS A 2 17.46 7.85 19.44
CA HIS A 2 17.80 9.07 18.71
C HIS A 2 16.62 10.04 18.86
N VAL A 3 16.82 11.13 19.58
CA VAL A 3 15.86 12.23 19.65
C VAL A 3 16.11 13.08 18.41
N PHE A 4 15.17 13.12 17.48
CA PHE A 4 15.27 14.00 16.32
C PHE A 4 15.13 15.45 16.80
N GLU A 5 16.17 16.25 16.64
CA GLU A 5 16.12 17.67 16.99
C GLU A 5 15.26 18.43 15.98
N LYS A 6 14.27 19.18 16.47
CA LYS A 6 13.31 19.95 15.67
C LYS A 6 13.87 21.32 15.29
N ASN A 7 14.91 21.36 14.46
CA ASN A 7 15.63 22.59 14.09
C ASN A 7 15.32 23.11 12.67
N THR A 8 14.48 22.40 11.90
CA THR A 8 14.19 22.72 10.49
C THR A 8 12.72 23.08 10.31
N GLN A 9 12.46 24.21 9.64
CA GLN A 9 11.12 24.62 9.22
C GLN A 9 10.84 24.13 7.79
N VAL A 10 9.71 23.47 7.59
CA VAL A 10 9.22 23.06 6.28
C VAL A 10 7.98 23.88 5.95
N ASN A 11 7.98 24.55 4.80
CA ASN A 11 6.81 25.24 4.27
C ASN A 11 6.37 24.51 3.00
N PHE A 12 5.13 24.05 2.96
CA PHE A 12 4.54 23.44 1.77
C PHE A 12 3.19 24.07 1.48
N LYS A 13 2.85 24.17 0.19
CA LYS A 13 1.55 24.65 -0.24
C LYS A 13 0.56 23.50 -0.10
N THR A 14 -0.57 23.76 0.55
CA THR A 14 -1.67 22.80 0.69
C THR A 14 -3.00 23.51 0.41
N ASN A 15 -4.07 22.72 0.27
CA ASN A 15 -5.41 23.24 0.17
C ASN A 15 -5.91 23.64 1.58
N SER A 16 -6.50 24.83 1.70
CA SER A 16 -7.00 25.37 2.96
C SER A 16 -8.10 24.50 3.59
N GLU A 17 -9.05 24.00 2.80
CA GLU A 17 -10.12 23.12 3.30
C GLU A 17 -9.57 21.78 3.79
N LEU A 18 -8.50 21.28 3.15
CA LEU A 18 -7.83 20.06 3.57
C LEU A 18 -7.11 20.28 4.90
N LEU A 19 -6.45 21.43 5.06
CA LEU A 19 -5.76 21.81 6.29
C LEU A 19 -6.75 21.93 7.46
N GLU A 20 -7.86 22.63 7.28
CA GLU A 20 -8.89 22.79 8.33
C GLU A 20 -9.48 21.46 8.77
N LYS A 21 -9.77 20.55 7.83
CA LYS A 21 -10.27 19.20 8.15
C LYS A 21 -9.23 18.39 8.90
N ALA A 22 -7.96 18.45 8.47
CA ALA A 22 -6.87 17.76 9.16
C ALA A 22 -6.66 18.31 10.58
N GLU A 23 -6.74 19.63 10.75
CA GLU A 23 -6.65 20.29 12.05
C GLU A 23 -7.75 19.82 12.99
N ALA A 24 -9.00 19.75 12.52
CA ALA A 24 -10.12 19.25 13.31
C ALA A 24 -9.92 17.79 13.76
N ILE A 25 -9.40 16.92 12.88
CA ILE A 25 -9.13 15.51 13.19
C ILE A 25 -7.98 15.35 14.19
N ILE A 26 -6.94 16.17 14.05
CA ILE A 26 -5.76 16.17 14.92
C ILE A 26 -6.12 16.74 16.31
N ALA A 27 -6.88 17.83 16.35
CA ALA A 27 -7.39 18.43 17.57
C ALA A 27 -8.33 17.49 18.34
N ALA A 28 -9.18 16.73 17.63
CA ALA A 28 -10.02 15.70 18.24
C ALA A 28 -9.21 14.59 18.94
N GLN A 29 -7.97 14.37 18.52
CA GLN A 29 -7.05 13.40 19.13
C GLN A 29 -6.15 14.02 20.23
N ASN A 30 -6.40 15.28 20.61
CA ASN A 30 -5.56 16.05 21.55
C ASN A 30 -4.08 16.14 21.13
N LEU A 31 -3.82 16.17 19.82
CA LEU A 31 -2.49 16.33 19.26
C LEU A 31 -2.34 17.72 18.65
N ASP A 32 -1.13 18.27 18.69
CA ASP A 32 -0.77 19.47 17.94
C ASP A 32 -0.46 19.13 16.49
N MET A 33 -0.82 20.01 15.55
CA MET A 33 -0.51 19.81 14.13
C MET A 33 1.00 19.58 13.91
N THR A 34 1.85 20.36 14.58
CA THR A 34 3.30 20.18 14.53
C THR A 34 3.75 18.83 15.12
N ALA A 35 3.10 18.35 16.18
CA ALA A 35 3.43 17.05 16.76
C ALA A 35 3.04 15.92 15.81
N SER A 36 1.86 15.99 15.21
CA SER A 36 1.36 15.05 14.20
C SER A 36 2.27 14.99 12.97
N PHE A 37 2.75 16.13 12.48
CA PHE A 37 3.71 16.16 11.37
C PHE A 37 5.06 15.51 11.72
N ASN A 38 5.56 15.72 12.94
CA ASN A 38 6.78 15.06 13.38
C ASN A 38 6.59 13.54 13.50
N LEU A 39 5.48 13.10 14.11
CA LEU A 39 5.12 11.68 14.19
C LEU A 39 5.01 11.04 12.81
N PHE A 40 4.43 11.78 11.84
CA PHE A 40 4.36 11.33 10.46
C PHE A 40 5.76 11.09 9.85
N LEU A 41 6.67 12.06 9.99
CA LEU A 41 8.05 11.92 9.51
C LEU A 41 8.82 10.81 10.23
N GLU A 42 8.68 10.70 11.54
CA GLU A 42 9.28 9.63 12.34
C GLU A 42 8.79 8.25 11.89
N ASN A 43 7.50 8.12 11.59
CA ASN A 43 6.92 6.86 11.14
C ASN A 43 7.44 6.45 9.75
N ILE A 44 7.66 7.42 8.85
CA ILE A 44 8.29 7.17 7.55
C ILE A 44 9.72 6.65 7.74
N VAL A 45 10.52 7.32 8.56
CA VAL A 45 11.92 6.93 8.81
C VAL A 45 11.99 5.56 9.49
N LYS A 46 11.09 5.29 10.45
CA LYS A 46 11.06 4.04 11.20
C LYS A 46 10.69 2.83 10.35
N ASN A 47 9.69 2.96 9.47
CA ASN A 47 9.21 1.84 8.65
C ASN A 47 9.85 1.80 7.26
N ASN A 48 10.64 2.83 6.91
CA ASN A 48 11.20 3.02 5.56
C ASN A 48 10.14 2.93 4.45
N ALA A 49 8.91 3.35 4.79
CA ALA A 49 7.72 3.24 3.98
C ALA A 49 6.75 4.35 4.37
N LEU A 50 5.92 4.77 3.41
CA LEU A 50 4.85 5.72 3.70
C LEU A 50 3.81 5.06 4.62
N PRO A 51 3.35 5.75 5.68
CA PRO A 51 2.39 5.19 6.64
C PRO A 51 0.95 5.21 6.13
N PHE A 52 0.75 5.51 4.84
CA PHE A 52 -0.49 5.40 4.13
C PHE A 52 -0.24 4.59 2.85
N GLU A 53 -1.21 3.77 2.47
CA GLU A 53 -1.18 3.06 1.19
C GLU A 53 -1.27 4.10 0.07
N THR A 54 -0.27 4.11 -0.82
CA THR A 54 -0.36 4.91 -2.04
C THR A 54 -1.34 4.27 -3.02
N ASP A 55 -1.90 5.02 -3.96
CA ASP A 55 -2.71 4.43 -5.04
C ASP A 55 -1.94 3.32 -5.77
N THR A 56 -0.62 3.48 -5.90
CA THR A 56 0.30 2.46 -6.44
C THR A 56 0.35 1.18 -5.59
N ASP A 57 0.28 1.30 -4.25
CA ASP A 57 0.22 0.13 -3.35
C ASP A 57 -1.13 -0.58 -3.46
N LYS A 58 -2.22 0.16 -3.63
CA LYS A 58 -3.55 -0.43 -3.90
C LYS A 58 -3.57 -1.19 -5.22
N GLU A 59 -3.08 -0.59 -6.30
CA GLU A 59 -2.96 -1.27 -7.59
C GLU A 59 -2.11 -2.54 -7.47
N ARG A 60 -0.98 -2.49 -6.75
CA ARG A 60 -0.14 -3.67 -6.51
C ARG A 60 -0.89 -4.73 -5.69
N ALA A 61 -1.64 -4.34 -4.66
CA ALA A 61 -2.42 -5.26 -3.85
C ALA A 61 -3.54 -5.93 -4.66
N GLU A 62 -4.21 -5.18 -5.53
CA GLU A 62 -5.23 -5.71 -6.45
C GLU A 62 -4.62 -6.67 -7.47
N LEU A 63 -3.46 -6.34 -8.05
CA LEU A 63 -2.71 -7.23 -8.94
C LEU A 63 -2.28 -8.52 -8.22
N LEU A 64 -1.75 -8.41 -6.99
CA LEU A 64 -1.37 -9.56 -6.17
C LEU A 64 -2.58 -10.42 -5.77
N ALA A 65 -3.73 -9.81 -5.48
CA ALA A 65 -4.97 -10.53 -5.22
C ALA A 65 -5.47 -11.27 -6.47
N GLY A 66 -5.38 -10.63 -7.64
CA GLY A 66 -5.68 -11.26 -8.94
C GLY A 66 -4.79 -12.46 -9.21
N LEU A 67 -3.47 -12.31 -9.05
CA LEU A 67 -2.50 -13.40 -9.20
C LEU A 67 -2.74 -14.54 -8.22
N ARG A 68 -3.03 -14.25 -6.94
CA ARG A 68 -3.38 -15.27 -5.94
C ARG A 68 -4.67 -16.00 -6.31
N SER A 69 -5.67 -15.29 -6.83
CA SER A 69 -6.91 -15.89 -7.30
C SER A 69 -6.71 -16.76 -8.54
N GLU A 70 -5.80 -16.37 -9.44
CA GLU A 70 -5.46 -17.13 -10.64
C GLU A 70 -4.69 -18.40 -10.26
N ILE A 71 -3.70 -18.30 -9.37
CA ILE A 71 -2.97 -19.45 -8.81
C ILE A 71 -3.96 -20.39 -8.09
N ALA A 72 -4.85 -19.87 -7.24
CA ALA A 72 -5.84 -20.69 -6.55
C ALA A 72 -6.81 -21.39 -7.51
N LYS A 73 -7.20 -20.73 -8.62
CA LYS A 73 -7.97 -21.37 -9.69
C LYS A 73 -7.17 -22.47 -10.40
N SER A 74 -5.91 -22.21 -10.74
CA SER A 74 -5.04 -23.22 -11.37
C SER A 74 -4.82 -24.43 -10.46
N PHE A 75 -4.62 -24.23 -9.15
CA PHE A 75 -4.53 -25.32 -8.18
C PHE A 75 -5.86 -26.11 -8.08
N ASN A 76 -6.99 -25.42 -8.04
CA ASN A 76 -8.30 -26.08 -8.02
C ASN A 76 -8.58 -26.85 -9.33
N ASP A 77 -8.19 -26.31 -10.50
CA ASP A 77 -8.30 -26.99 -11.79
C ASP A 77 -7.40 -28.24 -11.87
N LEU A 78 -6.21 -28.19 -11.28
CA LEU A 78 -5.32 -29.34 -11.12
C LEU A 78 -5.91 -30.40 -10.17
N GLU A 79 -6.51 -29.99 -9.04
CA GLU A 79 -7.18 -30.89 -8.09
C GLU A 79 -8.50 -31.47 -8.64
N GLN A 80 -9.20 -30.73 -9.50
CA GLN A 80 -10.42 -31.17 -10.19
C GLN A 80 -10.13 -32.06 -11.41
N GLY A 81 -8.86 -32.41 -11.67
CA GLY A 81 -8.47 -33.30 -12.76
C GLY A 81 -8.65 -32.71 -14.16
N ARG A 82 -8.81 -31.38 -14.28
CA ARG A 82 -8.75 -30.66 -15.57
C ARG A 82 -7.29 -30.45 -15.97
N VAL A 83 -6.56 -31.56 -16.03
CA VAL A 83 -5.19 -31.61 -16.54
C VAL A 83 -5.25 -31.82 -18.04
N TYR A 84 -4.78 -30.84 -18.82
CA TYR A 84 -4.52 -31.08 -20.23
C TYR A 84 -3.32 -32.01 -20.33
N ASN A 85 -3.50 -33.15 -21.00
CA ASN A 85 -2.40 -34.06 -21.26
C ASN A 85 -1.35 -33.33 -22.11
N ALA A 86 -0.05 -33.59 -21.87
CA ALA A 86 1.03 -32.90 -22.58
C ALA A 86 0.90 -32.97 -24.12
N SER A 87 0.26 -34.03 -24.62
CA SER A 87 -0.07 -34.24 -26.03
C SER A 87 -1.15 -33.30 -26.57
N GLU A 88 -2.15 -32.93 -25.75
CA GLU A 88 -3.23 -32.01 -26.14
C GLU A 88 -2.77 -30.55 -26.11
N VAL A 89 -1.93 -30.19 -25.13
CA VAL A 89 -1.31 -28.86 -25.06
C VAL A 89 -0.40 -28.63 -26.26
N ARG A 90 0.39 -29.63 -26.65
CA ARG A 90 1.23 -29.60 -27.86
C ARG A 90 0.43 -29.43 -29.15
N ALA A 91 -0.67 -30.17 -29.28
CA ALA A 91 -1.55 -30.06 -30.44
C ALA A 91 -2.26 -28.70 -30.53
N ASN A 92 -2.63 -28.10 -29.39
CA ASN A 92 -3.31 -26.79 -29.36
C ASN A 92 -2.34 -25.61 -29.56
N LEU A 93 -1.11 -25.73 -29.05
CA LEU A 93 -0.05 -24.72 -29.19
C LEU A 93 0.80 -24.88 -30.46
N GLY A 94 0.58 -25.95 -31.24
CA GLY A 94 1.25 -26.18 -32.52
C GLY A 94 2.74 -26.54 -32.42
N ILE A 95 3.16 -27.20 -31.33
CA ILE A 95 4.57 -27.58 -31.05
C ILE A 95 4.73 -29.08 -30.75
#